data_AF-A0A351Z101-F1
#
_entry.id   AF-A0A351Z101-F1
#
_cell.length_a   1.000
_cell.length_b   1.000
_cell.length_c   1.000
_cell.angle_alpha   90.00
_cell.angle_beta   90.00
_cell.angle_gamma   90.00
#
_symmetry.space_group_name_H-M   'P 1'
#
loop_
_entity.id
_entity.type
_entity.pdbx_description
1 polymer ?
#
loop_
_entity_poly.entity_id
_entity_poly.type
_entity_poly.pdbx_seq_one_letter_code
_entity_poly.pdbx_strand_id
1 'polypeptide(L)'
;MLQLTFVNFKQNSYIQVEGTPATSCFYIIQSGKIRCFHETEVPGNAPRMLGPGDFIGVVACMSSHSQTESVIAITNVVAIKVNREQYPELIMKNTPVAMKIVRSFAQEMRVLNDNLTKITLKNTVTETPDQLFPIAQYYEDSGWPEIAAYCYYQYLKECPNGKCKEQAIKRFSILKKRTNPPYLEPKGEMMRSYKQNTMIFSECQSGADMFIVQSGSVKIVKVVDGSEVMLALLKKGDIFGEMALLDNRPRSACAIAHDDCTLMVINRTNFDQMVSTQPQLVARLTSMFAERLWSMYRQLANTELRNPREKMVDMLALQVEKSRQQPVKGVPFETDFTITDIINLCGIPSNEVRTAAWQLESDQNVKVKAGKIVVPDVEELIKQAAFYRKQNSKHANEQ
;
A
#
# COMPACT_ATOMS: atom_id res chain seq x y z
N MET A 1 -31.74 7.37 -2.72
CA MET A 1 -31.96 7.26 -4.17
C MET A 1 -30.82 7.99 -4.86
N LEU A 2 -30.03 7.25 -5.63
CA LEU A 2 -28.81 7.72 -6.27
C LEU A 2 -29.18 8.79 -7.29
N GLN A 3 -28.97 10.05 -6.92
CA GLN A 3 -29.12 11.17 -7.82
C GLN A 3 -27.74 11.50 -8.40
N LEU A 4 -27.56 11.15 -9.68
CA LEU A 4 -26.35 11.44 -10.41
C LEU A 4 -26.33 12.94 -10.74
N THR A 5 -25.34 13.64 -10.20
CA THR A 5 -25.16 15.08 -10.46
C THR A 5 -24.10 15.25 -11.54
N PHE A 6 -24.45 15.90 -12.64
CA PHE A 6 -23.49 16.20 -13.71
C PHE A 6 -22.83 17.56 -13.46
N VAL A 7 -21.52 17.63 -13.65
CA VAL A 7 -20.70 18.83 -13.48
C VAL A 7 -19.90 19.06 -14.75
N ASN A 8 -19.82 20.31 -15.19
CA ASN A 8 -19.11 20.72 -16.40
C ASN A 8 -17.84 21.46 -16.02
N PHE A 9 -16.72 21.04 -16.60
CA PHE A 9 -15.42 21.71 -16.47
C PHE A 9 -15.00 22.22 -17.84
N LYS A 10 -14.62 23.50 -17.91
CA LYS A 10 -14.11 24.09 -19.15
C LYS A 10 -12.70 23.58 -19.42
N GLN A 11 -12.32 23.50 -20.68
CA GLN A 11 -10.93 23.27 -21.06
C GLN A 11 -9.97 24.20 -20.29
N ASN A 12 -8.84 23.64 -19.88
CA ASN A 12 -7.78 24.27 -19.07
C ASN A 12 -8.17 24.64 -17.63
N SER A 13 -9.35 24.25 -17.15
CA SER A 13 -9.70 24.42 -15.73
C SER A 13 -9.15 23.29 -14.86
N TYR A 14 -8.69 23.65 -13.66
CA TYR A 14 -8.38 22.67 -12.62
C TYR A 14 -9.67 22.08 -12.07
N ILE A 15 -9.71 20.75 -11.98
CA ILE A 15 -10.80 20.00 -11.36
C ILE A 15 -10.46 19.73 -9.89
N GLN A 16 -9.20 19.37 -9.62
CA GLN A 16 -8.63 19.11 -8.30
C GLN A 16 -7.19 19.64 -8.27
N VAL A 17 -6.73 20.04 -7.09
CA VAL A 17 -5.36 20.52 -6.86
C VAL A 17 -4.76 19.75 -5.70
N GLU A 18 -3.57 19.20 -5.89
CA GLU A 18 -2.83 18.43 -4.89
C GLU A 18 -2.68 19.21 -3.58
N GLY A 19 -2.86 18.50 -2.46
CA GLY A 19 -2.75 19.06 -1.11
C GLY A 19 -3.95 19.88 -0.65
N THR A 20 -4.94 20.16 -1.52
CA THR A 20 -6.20 20.77 -1.07
C THR A 20 -7.01 19.78 -0.22
N PRO A 21 -7.80 20.24 0.77
CA PRO A 21 -8.59 19.37 1.63
C PRO A 21 -9.49 18.41 0.84
N ALA A 22 -9.70 17.21 1.40
CA ALA A 22 -10.55 16.19 0.82
C ALA A 22 -11.96 16.75 0.56
N THR A 23 -12.49 16.51 -0.64
CA THR A 23 -13.91 16.68 -0.88
C THR A 23 -14.64 15.40 -0.46
N SER A 24 -15.86 15.53 0.06
CA SER A 24 -16.77 14.40 0.32
C SER A 24 -17.36 13.79 -0.97
N CYS A 25 -16.73 14.05 -2.11
CA CYS A 25 -17.12 13.55 -3.42
C CYS A 25 -15.90 13.19 -4.28
N PHE A 26 -16.14 12.32 -5.26
CA PHE A 26 -15.23 12.01 -6.36
C PHE A 26 -15.98 12.16 -7.69
N TYR A 27 -15.26 12.08 -8.81
CA TYR A 27 -15.83 12.29 -10.14
C TYR A 27 -15.60 11.08 -11.04
N ILE A 28 -16.61 10.72 -11.85
CA ILE A 28 -16.49 9.76 -12.96
C ILE A 28 -16.62 10.55 -14.25
N ILE A 29 -15.64 10.43 -15.14
CA ILE A 29 -15.61 11.17 -16.40
C ILE A 29 -16.64 10.58 -17.35
N GLN A 30 -17.58 11.39 -17.82
CA GLN A 30 -18.58 10.99 -18.82
C GLN A 30 -18.11 11.33 -20.23
N SER A 31 -17.50 12.51 -20.42
CA SER A 31 -16.98 12.96 -21.70
C SER A 31 -15.79 13.90 -21.52
N GLY A 32 -14.98 14.03 -22.57
CA GLY A 32 -13.76 14.86 -22.57
C GLY A 32 -12.51 14.11 -22.13
N LYS A 33 -11.40 14.85 -22.01
CA LYS A 33 -10.09 14.34 -21.57
C LYS A 33 -9.56 15.17 -20.43
N ILE A 34 -8.92 14.51 -19.48
CA ILE A 34 -8.24 15.13 -18.34
C ILE A 34 -6.80 14.65 -18.26
N ARG A 35 -5.95 15.43 -17.60
CA ARG A 35 -4.58 15.06 -17.24
C ARG A 35 -4.42 15.12 -15.74
N CYS A 36 -4.01 14.00 -15.14
CA CYS A 36 -3.69 13.89 -13.73
C CYS A 36 -2.17 13.89 -13.56
N PHE A 37 -1.65 14.64 -12.60
CA PHE A 37 -0.22 14.77 -12.36
C PHE A 37 0.02 15.17 -10.90
N HIS A 38 1.22 14.87 -10.40
CA HIS A 38 1.64 15.31 -9.07
C HIS A 38 2.47 16.58 -9.23
N GLU A 39 2.21 17.60 -8.40
CA GLU A 39 3.03 18.80 -8.29
C GLU A 39 4.36 18.50 -7.61
N THR A 40 4.36 17.51 -6.72
CA THR A 40 5.56 16.91 -6.15
C THR A 40 5.99 15.74 -7.02
N GLU A 41 7.25 15.70 -7.46
CA GLU A 41 7.73 14.53 -8.18
C GLU A 41 7.62 13.30 -7.29
N VAL A 42 6.81 12.35 -7.73
CA VAL A 42 6.69 11.04 -7.12
C VAL A 42 7.41 10.06 -8.05
N PRO A 43 8.53 9.44 -7.62
CA PRO A 43 9.30 8.53 -8.45
C PRO A 43 8.44 7.47 -9.15
N GLY A 44 8.62 7.35 -10.46
CA GLY A 44 7.91 6.37 -11.29
C GLY A 44 6.42 6.65 -11.47
N ASN A 45 5.96 7.89 -11.22
CA ASN A 45 4.57 8.29 -11.39
C ASN A 45 4.42 9.36 -12.48
N ALA A 46 4.31 8.91 -13.74
CA ALA A 46 4.14 9.81 -14.87
C ALA A 46 2.72 10.40 -14.94
N PRO A 47 2.54 11.60 -15.51
CA PRO A 47 1.22 12.17 -15.75
C PRO A 47 0.31 11.21 -16.53
N ARG A 48 -0.93 11.06 -16.06
CA ARG A 48 -1.92 10.14 -16.63
C ARG A 48 -2.95 10.91 -17.44
N MET A 49 -3.18 10.46 -18.67
CA MET A 49 -4.29 10.95 -19.50
C MET A 49 -5.50 10.04 -19.30
N LEU A 50 -6.59 10.60 -18.80
CA LEU A 50 -7.84 9.86 -18.54
C LEU A 50 -8.98 10.41 -19.39
N GLY A 51 -10.00 9.58 -19.60
CA GLY A 51 -11.15 9.88 -20.45
C GLY A 51 -12.45 9.23 -19.96
N PRO A 52 -13.44 9.08 -20.85
CA PRO A 52 -14.75 8.54 -20.49
C PRO A 52 -14.68 7.18 -19.77
N GLY A 53 -15.36 7.09 -18.63
CA GLY A 53 -15.40 5.92 -17.77
C GLY A 53 -14.31 5.88 -16.69
N ASP A 54 -13.30 6.74 -16.74
CA ASP A 54 -12.29 6.88 -15.69
C ASP A 54 -12.80 7.74 -14.52
N PHE A 55 -12.08 7.75 -13.40
CA PHE A 55 -12.48 8.45 -12.19
C PHE A 55 -11.29 9.16 -11.54
N ILE A 56 -11.58 10.19 -10.75
CA ILE A 56 -10.60 11.00 -10.02
C ILE A 56 -11.11 11.36 -8.63
N GLY A 57 -10.19 11.61 -7.69
CA GLY A 57 -10.50 12.01 -6.31
C GLY A 57 -11.05 10.89 -5.43
N VAL A 58 -11.04 9.63 -5.87
CA VAL A 58 -11.56 8.51 -5.08
C VAL A 58 -10.69 8.27 -3.84
N VAL A 59 -9.36 8.35 -3.96
CA VAL A 59 -8.43 8.15 -2.83
C VAL A 59 -8.66 9.20 -1.74
N ALA A 60 -8.66 10.48 -2.10
CA ALA A 60 -8.94 11.57 -1.17
C ALA A 60 -10.35 11.47 -0.57
N CYS A 61 -11.36 11.21 -1.41
CA CYS A 61 -12.74 11.06 -0.96
C CYS A 61 -12.90 9.88 0.02
N MET A 62 -12.30 8.71 -0.21
CA MET A 62 -12.55 7.53 0.62
C MET A 62 -11.64 7.44 1.84
N SER A 63 -10.44 8.02 1.79
CA SER A 63 -9.52 8.09 2.94
C SER A 63 -9.76 9.32 3.82
N SER A 64 -10.49 10.33 3.34
CA SER A 64 -10.67 11.65 4.00
C SER A 64 -9.38 12.47 4.14
N HIS A 65 -8.37 12.19 3.33
CA HIS A 65 -7.14 12.99 3.27
C HIS A 65 -7.15 13.96 2.09
N SER A 66 -6.26 14.94 2.13
CA SER A 66 -6.06 15.91 1.05
C SER A 66 -5.85 15.24 -0.31
N GLN A 67 -6.20 15.97 -1.38
CA GLN A 67 -6.02 15.52 -2.76
C GLN A 67 -4.58 15.05 -2.99
N THR A 68 -4.44 13.85 -3.53
CA THR A 68 -3.14 13.22 -3.78
C THR A 68 -2.48 13.67 -5.07
N GLU A 69 -3.26 14.21 -6.00
CA GLU A 69 -2.79 14.65 -7.31
C GLU A 69 -3.59 15.88 -7.78
N SER A 70 -3.01 16.63 -8.71
CA SER A 70 -3.66 17.71 -9.43
C SER A 70 -4.28 17.17 -10.73
N VAL A 71 -5.47 17.69 -11.08
CA VAL A 71 -6.20 17.28 -12.28
C VAL A 71 -6.64 18.50 -13.06
N ILE A 72 -6.28 18.54 -14.35
CA ILE A 72 -6.67 19.60 -15.29
C ILE A 72 -7.49 19.05 -16.45
N ALA A 73 -8.54 19.77 -16.83
CA ALA A 73 -9.34 19.47 -18.01
C ALA A 73 -8.56 19.84 -19.28
N ILE A 74 -8.29 18.87 -20.16
CA ILE A 74 -7.59 19.09 -21.43
C ILE A 74 -8.56 19.46 -22.55
N THR A 75 -9.82 19.04 -22.41
CA THR A 75 -10.95 19.49 -23.24
C THR A 75 -12.06 20.01 -22.31
N ASN A 76 -13.19 20.45 -22.87
CA ASN A 76 -14.41 20.52 -22.07
C ASN A 76 -14.75 19.11 -21.56
N VAL A 77 -15.08 18.99 -20.29
CA VAL A 77 -15.31 17.72 -19.59
C VAL A 77 -16.66 17.76 -18.91
N VAL A 78 -17.43 16.70 -19.10
CA VAL A 78 -18.63 16.42 -18.31
C VAL A 78 -18.30 15.26 -17.38
N ALA A 79 -18.54 15.44 -16.10
CA ALA A 79 -18.28 14.41 -15.10
C ALA A 79 -19.49 14.21 -14.18
N ILE A 80 -19.66 12.98 -13.72
CA ILE A 80 -20.65 12.60 -12.72
C ILE A 80 -20.00 12.78 -11.35
N LYS A 81 -20.53 13.70 -10.54
CA LYS A 81 -20.15 13.88 -9.14
C LYS A 81 -20.85 12.82 -8.30
N VAL A 82 -20.06 12.07 -7.53
CA VAL A 82 -20.54 11.04 -6.60
C VAL A 82 -20.11 11.40 -5.19
N ASN A 83 -21.06 11.64 -4.29
CA ASN A 83 -20.75 11.87 -2.88
C ASN A 83 -20.39 10.54 -2.19
N ARG A 84 -19.54 10.58 -1.17
CA ARG A 84 -19.08 9.41 -0.41
C ARG A 84 -20.24 8.53 0.07
N GLU A 85 -21.30 9.14 0.58
CA GLU A 85 -22.50 8.47 1.08
C GLU A 85 -23.28 7.75 -0.02
N GLN A 86 -23.14 8.17 -1.26
CA GLN A 86 -23.79 7.55 -2.42
C GLN A 86 -23.02 6.35 -2.96
N TYR A 87 -21.77 6.13 -2.51
CA TYR A 87 -20.92 5.07 -3.04
C TYR A 87 -21.52 3.66 -2.86
N PRO A 88 -22.08 3.28 -1.70
CA PRO A 88 -22.76 1.98 -1.57
C PRO A 88 -23.92 1.80 -2.55
N GLU A 89 -24.74 2.84 -2.77
CA GLU A 89 -25.85 2.76 -3.73
C GLU A 89 -25.35 2.69 -5.18
N LEU A 90 -24.25 3.37 -5.50
CA LEU A 90 -23.58 3.28 -6.80
C LEU A 90 -23.08 1.86 -7.08
N ILE A 91 -22.42 1.22 -6.11
CA ILE A 91 -21.94 -0.17 -6.23
C ILE A 91 -23.12 -1.10 -6.53
N MET A 92 -24.19 -0.99 -5.74
CA MET A 92 -25.37 -1.84 -5.87
C MET A 92 -26.03 -1.72 -7.26
N LYS A 93 -26.06 -0.51 -7.83
CA LYS A 93 -26.65 -0.28 -9.16
C LYS A 93 -25.68 -0.57 -10.31
N ASN A 94 -24.38 -0.49 -10.08
CA ASN A 94 -23.35 -0.65 -11.10
C ASN A 94 -22.07 -1.27 -10.54
N THR A 95 -22.13 -2.58 -10.29
CA THR A 95 -21.00 -3.41 -9.85
C THR A 95 -19.72 -3.20 -10.68
N PRO A 96 -19.77 -3.12 -12.03
CA PRO A 96 -18.58 -2.84 -12.84
C PRO A 96 -17.79 -1.60 -12.43
N VAL A 97 -18.45 -0.52 -12.01
CA VAL A 97 -17.76 0.71 -11.55
C VAL A 97 -16.97 0.45 -10.27
N ALA A 98 -17.58 -0.26 -9.31
CA ALA A 98 -16.91 -0.65 -8.07
C ALA A 98 -15.67 -1.50 -8.33
N MET A 99 -15.82 -2.51 -9.20
CA MET A 99 -14.73 -3.38 -9.61
C MET A 99 -13.62 -2.61 -10.32
N LYS A 100 -13.96 -1.66 -11.20
CA LYS A 100 -12.96 -0.81 -11.87
C LYS A 100 -12.17 0.01 -10.85
N ILE A 101 -12.82 0.62 -9.87
CA ILE A 101 -12.17 1.38 -8.79
C ILE A 101 -11.21 0.50 -7.99
N VAL A 102 -11.70 -0.62 -7.48
CA VAL A 102 -10.91 -1.50 -6.63
C VAL A 102 -9.73 -2.13 -7.39
N ARG A 103 -9.92 -2.50 -8.67
CA ARG A 103 -8.83 -2.98 -9.53
C ARG A 103 -7.78 -1.91 -9.81
N SER A 104 -8.20 -0.67 -10.10
CA SER A 104 -7.27 0.44 -10.29
C SER A 104 -6.42 0.66 -9.04
N PHE A 105 -7.02 0.57 -7.85
CA PHE A 105 -6.27 0.69 -6.61
C PHE A 105 -5.24 -0.40 -6.42
N ALA A 106 -5.59 -1.66 -6.71
CA ALA A 106 -4.63 -2.77 -6.68
C ALA A 106 -3.47 -2.58 -7.66
N GLN A 107 -3.74 -2.09 -8.87
CA GLN A 107 -2.72 -1.80 -9.88
C GLN A 107 -1.80 -0.66 -9.44
N GLU A 108 -2.36 0.44 -8.94
CA GLU A 108 -1.58 1.57 -8.41
C GLU A 108 -0.71 1.15 -7.22
N MET A 109 -1.24 0.35 -6.28
CA MET A 109 -0.45 -0.19 -5.16
C MET A 109 0.72 -1.04 -5.64
N ARG A 110 0.57 -1.78 -6.76
CA ARG A 110 1.68 -2.57 -7.33
C ARG A 110 2.79 -1.66 -7.81
N VAL A 111 2.46 -0.68 -8.63
CA VAL A 111 3.42 0.28 -9.18
C VAL A 111 4.17 0.99 -8.06
N LEU A 112 3.44 1.47 -7.04
CA LEU A 112 4.04 2.15 -5.88
C LEU A 112 4.95 1.23 -5.06
N ASN A 113 4.55 -0.01 -4.79
CA ASN A 113 5.41 -0.98 -4.10
C ASN A 113 6.69 -1.25 -4.89
N ASP A 114 6.61 -1.37 -6.21
CA ASP A 114 7.78 -1.59 -7.05
C ASP A 114 8.72 -0.37 -7.06
N ASN A 115 8.16 0.84 -7.07
CA ASN A 115 8.94 2.07 -6.97
C ASN A 115 9.64 2.17 -5.60
N LEU A 116 8.93 1.92 -4.50
CA LEU A 116 9.52 1.86 -3.16
C LEU A 116 10.62 0.79 -3.07
N THR A 117 10.40 -0.38 -3.66
CA THR A 117 11.38 -1.48 -3.73
C THR A 117 12.64 -0.98 -4.46
N LYS A 118 12.50 -0.37 -5.65
CA LYS A 118 13.61 0.16 -6.44
C LYS A 118 14.41 1.22 -5.71
N ILE A 119 13.75 2.13 -4.99
CA ILE A 119 14.43 3.18 -4.24
C ILE A 119 15.21 2.59 -3.06
N THR A 120 14.56 1.69 -2.31
CA THR A 120 15.15 1.10 -1.11
C THR A 120 16.31 0.17 -1.46
N LEU A 121 16.21 -0.57 -2.57
CA LEU A 121 17.13 -1.66 -2.91
C LEU A 121 18.01 -1.39 -4.14
N LYS A 122 17.80 -0.27 -4.85
CA LYS A 122 18.48 0.09 -6.11
C LYS A 122 18.42 -1.01 -7.18
N ASN A 123 17.41 -1.88 -7.14
CA ASN A 123 17.28 -3.01 -8.05
C ASN A 123 15.83 -3.19 -8.56
N THR A 124 15.68 -3.81 -9.73
CA THR A 124 14.40 -4.14 -10.33
C THR A 124 14.14 -5.63 -10.19
N VAL A 125 13.19 -6.01 -9.34
CA VAL A 125 12.77 -7.43 -9.24
C VAL A 125 11.89 -7.75 -10.44
N THR A 126 12.20 -8.85 -11.13
CA THR A 126 11.34 -9.35 -12.22
C THR A 126 10.30 -10.28 -11.60
N GLU A 127 9.00 -9.98 -11.73
CA GLU A 127 7.90 -10.82 -11.22
C GLU A 127 7.72 -12.10 -12.09
N THR A 128 8.75 -12.94 -12.21
CA THR A 128 8.66 -14.23 -12.91
C THR A 128 8.60 -15.38 -11.91
N PRO A 129 7.82 -16.45 -12.20
CA PRO A 129 7.79 -17.65 -11.37
C PRO A 129 9.18 -18.27 -11.09
N ASP A 130 10.17 -18.04 -11.96
CA ASP A 130 11.54 -18.50 -11.73
C ASP A 130 12.19 -17.92 -10.46
N GLN A 131 11.74 -16.76 -9.97
CA GLN A 131 12.23 -16.15 -8.71
C GLN A 131 11.85 -16.97 -7.46
N LEU A 132 10.87 -17.87 -7.55
CA LEU A 132 10.51 -18.75 -6.43
C LEU A 132 11.70 -19.62 -5.97
N PHE A 133 12.60 -19.99 -6.89
CA PHE A 133 13.75 -20.82 -6.56
C PHE A 133 14.82 -20.06 -5.74
N PRO A 134 15.30 -18.87 -6.17
CA PRO A 134 16.16 -18.02 -5.34
C PRO A 134 15.55 -17.70 -3.95
N ILE A 135 14.24 -17.44 -3.88
CA ILE A 135 13.55 -17.20 -2.60
C ILE A 135 13.64 -18.45 -1.70
N ALA A 136 13.42 -19.64 -2.27
CA ALA A 136 13.55 -20.89 -1.52
C ALA A 136 14.97 -21.10 -0.99
N GLN A 137 16.00 -20.82 -1.81
CA GLN A 137 17.41 -20.91 -1.40
C GLN A 137 17.72 -19.95 -0.26
N TYR A 138 17.28 -18.68 -0.37
CA TYR A 138 17.49 -17.68 0.67
C TYR A 138 16.97 -18.16 2.04
N TYR A 139 15.74 -18.66 2.11
CA TYR A 139 15.18 -19.16 3.37
C TYR A 139 15.84 -20.46 3.83
N GLU A 140 16.30 -21.31 2.91
CA GLU A 140 17.04 -22.52 3.29
C GLU A 140 18.38 -22.17 3.92
N ASP A 141 19.15 -21.28 3.30
CA ASP A 141 20.45 -20.81 3.76
C ASP A 141 20.34 -20.00 5.06
N SER A 142 19.22 -19.27 5.23
CA SER A 142 18.90 -18.51 6.44
C SER A 142 18.35 -19.35 7.60
N GLY A 143 18.28 -20.69 7.46
CA GLY A 143 17.86 -21.58 8.54
C GLY A 143 16.35 -21.70 8.73
N TRP A 144 15.54 -21.39 7.72
CA TRP A 144 14.08 -21.50 7.72
C TRP A 144 13.59 -22.64 6.80
N PRO A 145 13.81 -23.92 7.19
CA PRO A 145 13.59 -25.06 6.30
C PRO A 145 12.12 -25.26 5.92
N GLU A 146 11.16 -24.88 6.77
CA GLU A 146 9.73 -25.02 6.46
C GLU A 146 9.27 -24.01 5.40
N ILE A 147 9.73 -22.76 5.52
CA ILE A 147 9.50 -21.71 4.51
C ILE A 147 10.14 -22.13 3.19
N ALA A 148 11.40 -22.58 3.23
CA ALA A 148 12.09 -23.07 2.04
C ALA A 148 11.35 -24.24 1.36
N ALA A 149 10.85 -25.20 2.15
CA ALA A 149 10.08 -26.33 1.63
C ALA A 149 8.80 -25.85 0.91
N TYR A 150 8.10 -24.86 1.47
CA TYR A 150 6.95 -24.24 0.83
C TYR A 150 7.33 -23.60 -0.51
N CYS A 151 8.38 -22.76 -0.55
CA CYS A 151 8.81 -22.08 -1.77
C CYS A 151 9.28 -23.05 -2.86
N TYR A 152 10.04 -24.10 -2.52
CA TYR A 152 10.42 -25.13 -3.49
C TYR A 152 9.21 -25.88 -4.06
N TYR A 153 8.23 -26.20 -3.22
CA TYR A 153 6.99 -26.81 -3.70
C TYR A 153 6.26 -25.91 -4.70
N GLN A 154 6.10 -24.62 -4.37
CA GLN A 154 5.44 -23.67 -5.28
C GLN A 154 6.24 -23.45 -6.57
N TYR A 155 7.57 -23.42 -6.52
CA TYR A 155 8.40 -23.38 -7.73
C TYR A 155 8.14 -24.58 -8.65
N LEU A 156 8.07 -25.80 -8.10
CA LEU A 156 7.79 -27.00 -8.89
C LEU A 156 6.41 -27.00 -9.54
N LYS A 157 5.44 -26.34 -8.90
CA LYS A 157 4.08 -26.17 -9.41
C LYS A 157 3.99 -25.13 -10.51
N GLU A 158 4.58 -23.95 -10.31
CA GLU A 158 4.49 -22.82 -11.25
C GLU A 158 5.47 -22.97 -12.43
N CYS A 159 6.60 -23.65 -12.21
CA CYS A 159 7.67 -23.88 -13.20
C CYS A 159 7.89 -25.38 -13.47
N PRO A 160 6.92 -26.12 -14.05
CA PRO A 160 7.07 -27.56 -14.29
C PRO A 160 8.21 -27.92 -15.26
N ASN A 161 8.67 -26.95 -16.05
CA ASN A 161 9.81 -27.05 -16.97
C ASN A 161 10.92 -26.03 -16.64
N GLY A 162 10.97 -25.53 -15.40
CA GLY A 162 11.95 -24.54 -14.97
C GLY A 162 13.38 -25.07 -14.94
N LYS A 163 14.36 -24.18 -15.16
CA LYS A 163 15.79 -24.54 -15.24
C LYS A 163 16.32 -25.23 -13.97
N CYS A 164 15.76 -24.89 -12.81
CA CYS A 164 16.21 -25.41 -11.51
C CYS A 164 15.31 -26.54 -10.98
N LYS A 165 14.46 -27.14 -11.81
CA LYS A 165 13.51 -28.20 -11.42
C LYS A 165 14.17 -29.36 -10.69
N GLU A 166 15.24 -29.94 -11.24
CA GLU A 166 15.91 -31.10 -10.65
C GLU A 166 16.49 -30.79 -9.27
N GLN A 167 17.07 -29.59 -9.13
CA GLN A 167 17.59 -29.11 -7.85
C GLN A 167 16.45 -28.91 -6.84
N ALA A 168 15.34 -28.29 -7.27
CA ALA A 168 14.17 -28.07 -6.43
C ALA A 168 13.55 -29.40 -5.95
N ILE A 169 13.43 -30.41 -6.82
CA ILE A 169 12.95 -31.76 -6.44
C ILE A 169 13.85 -32.34 -5.35
N LYS A 170 15.17 -32.27 -5.54
CA LYS A 170 16.14 -32.79 -4.58
C LYS A 170 16.03 -32.08 -3.23
N ARG A 171 16.04 -30.74 -3.21
CA ARG A 171 15.94 -29.95 -1.98
C ARG A 171 14.60 -30.17 -1.28
N PHE A 172 13.48 -30.08 -2.00
CA PHE A 172 12.15 -30.32 -1.43
C PHE A 172 12.03 -31.71 -0.81
N SER A 173 12.55 -32.75 -1.47
CA SER A 173 12.50 -34.13 -0.97
C SER A 173 13.31 -34.32 0.33
N ILE A 174 14.39 -33.56 0.51
CA ILE A 174 15.17 -33.55 1.75
C ILE A 174 14.41 -32.80 2.84
N LEU A 175 13.91 -31.60 2.54
CA LEU A 175 13.22 -30.75 3.50
C LEU A 175 11.90 -31.36 3.99
N LYS A 176 11.11 -31.94 3.09
CA LYS A 176 9.82 -32.57 3.39
C LYS A 176 9.90 -33.69 4.43
N LYS A 177 11.08 -34.32 4.62
CA LYS A 177 11.27 -35.34 5.66
C LYS A 177 11.28 -34.77 7.09
N ARG A 178 11.55 -33.47 7.22
CA ARG A 178 11.72 -32.78 8.52
C ARG A 178 10.77 -31.59 8.71
N THR A 179 9.96 -31.25 7.71
CA THR A 179 9.03 -30.12 7.73
C THR A 179 7.64 -30.54 7.28
N ASN A 180 6.63 -29.79 7.71
CA ASN A 180 5.25 -30.02 7.28
C ASN A 180 4.54 -28.68 7.05
N PRO A 181 4.93 -27.92 6.01
CA PRO A 181 4.34 -26.62 5.72
C PRO A 181 2.83 -26.78 5.48
N PRO A 182 1.97 -26.07 6.24
CA PRO A 182 0.53 -26.19 6.08
C PRO A 182 0.05 -25.49 4.80
N TYR A 183 -1.14 -25.87 4.32
CA TYR A 183 -1.83 -25.23 3.19
C TYR A 183 -1.01 -25.13 1.89
N LEU A 184 -0.15 -26.12 1.58
CA LEU A 184 0.49 -26.22 0.26
C LEU A 184 -0.54 -26.24 -0.88
N GLU A 185 -1.63 -26.98 -0.67
CA GLU A 185 -2.79 -27.09 -1.55
C GLU A 185 -4.07 -26.93 -0.71
N PRO A 186 -4.53 -25.68 -0.48
CA PRO A 186 -5.69 -25.45 0.36
C PRO A 186 -6.98 -25.94 -0.30
N LYS A 187 -7.96 -26.37 0.51
CA LYS A 187 -9.21 -27.01 0.04
C LYS A 187 -10.42 -26.10 0.09
N GLY A 188 -10.20 -24.78 0.02
CA GLY A 188 -11.28 -23.79 0.06
C GLY A 188 -11.76 -23.44 1.46
N GLU A 189 -10.93 -23.65 2.49
CA GLU A 189 -11.25 -23.25 3.86
C GLU A 189 -11.42 -21.72 3.94
N MET A 190 -12.55 -21.26 4.48
CA MET A 190 -12.80 -19.83 4.70
C MET A 190 -11.93 -19.24 5.82
N MET A 191 -11.40 -20.09 6.69
CA MET A 191 -10.56 -19.71 7.84
C MET A 191 -9.33 -20.60 7.87
N ARG A 192 -8.14 -19.99 7.97
CA ARG A 192 -6.85 -20.70 8.06
C ARG A 192 -6.05 -20.18 9.24
N SER A 193 -5.35 -21.07 9.94
CA SER A 193 -4.52 -20.71 11.09
C SER A 193 -3.06 -21.05 10.79
N TYR A 194 -2.19 -20.07 10.96
CA TYR A 194 -0.76 -20.18 10.70
C TYR A 194 -0.01 -19.98 12.01
N LYS A 195 1.02 -20.79 12.23
CA LYS A 195 1.96 -20.58 13.34
C LYS A 195 2.96 -19.50 12.96
N GLN A 196 3.56 -18.87 13.97
CA GLN A 196 4.67 -17.94 13.76
C GLN A 196 5.74 -18.56 12.84
N ASN A 197 6.27 -17.75 11.93
CA ASN A 197 7.26 -18.12 10.92
C ASN A 197 6.78 -19.13 9.85
N THR A 198 5.46 -19.30 9.68
CA THR A 198 4.90 -20.07 8.57
C THR A 198 4.66 -19.17 7.34
N MET A 199 5.07 -19.63 6.17
CA MET A 199 4.79 -18.98 4.89
C MET A 199 3.31 -19.13 4.52
N ILE A 200 2.62 -18.01 4.25
CA ILE A 200 1.22 -17.97 3.80
C ILE A 200 1.18 -18.03 2.28
N PHE A 201 2.00 -17.20 1.63
CA PHE A 201 2.28 -17.23 0.19
C PHE A 201 3.64 -16.60 -0.11
N SER A 202 4.32 -17.11 -1.13
CA SER A 202 5.56 -16.56 -1.65
C SER A 202 5.30 -15.48 -2.71
N GLU A 203 6.23 -14.55 -2.87
CA GLU A 203 6.34 -13.68 -4.05
C GLU A 203 6.44 -14.53 -5.33
N CYS A 204 5.94 -14.01 -6.45
CA CYS A 204 5.90 -14.65 -7.77
C CYS A 204 5.04 -15.92 -7.91
N GLN A 205 4.42 -16.42 -6.84
CA GLN A 205 3.44 -17.51 -6.97
C GLN A 205 2.10 -16.97 -7.50
N SER A 206 1.32 -17.83 -8.15
CA SER A 206 -0.04 -17.47 -8.55
C SER A 206 -0.95 -17.34 -7.32
N GLY A 207 -1.85 -16.35 -7.32
CA GLY A 207 -2.71 -16.05 -6.18
C GLY A 207 -4.15 -15.75 -6.60
N ALA A 208 -5.08 -16.61 -6.17
CA ALA A 208 -6.52 -16.45 -6.45
C ALA A 208 -7.37 -16.08 -5.23
N ASP A 209 -6.71 -15.80 -4.10
CA ASP A 209 -7.33 -15.47 -2.81
C ASP A 209 -6.76 -14.18 -2.25
N MET A 210 -7.54 -13.44 -1.49
CA MET A 210 -7.07 -12.42 -0.55
C MET A 210 -7.38 -12.83 0.87
N PHE A 211 -6.74 -12.16 1.84
CA PHE A 211 -6.80 -12.52 3.25
C PHE A 211 -7.17 -11.31 4.10
N ILE A 212 -7.95 -11.55 5.16
CA ILE A 212 -8.19 -10.58 6.23
C ILE A 212 -7.61 -11.17 7.53
N VAL A 213 -6.75 -10.41 8.20
CA VAL A 213 -6.19 -10.82 9.49
C VAL A 213 -7.28 -10.74 10.57
N GLN A 214 -7.64 -11.87 11.17
CA GLN A 214 -8.64 -11.93 12.26
C GLN A 214 -7.99 -11.85 13.64
N SER A 215 -6.78 -12.39 13.78
CA SER A 215 -5.93 -12.33 14.97
C SER A 215 -4.46 -12.54 14.60
N GLY A 216 -3.54 -12.13 15.48
CA GLY A 216 -2.10 -12.21 15.25
C GLY A 216 -1.60 -11.13 14.30
N SER A 217 -0.44 -11.39 13.69
CA SER A 217 0.21 -10.47 12.76
C SER A 217 0.91 -11.18 11.59
N VAL A 218 1.02 -10.49 10.46
CA VAL A 218 1.62 -11.01 9.21
C VAL A 218 2.64 -10.00 8.69
N LYS A 219 3.88 -10.43 8.47
CA LYS A 219 4.90 -9.62 7.79
C LYS A 219 4.80 -9.82 6.28
N ILE A 220 4.81 -8.71 5.53
CA ILE A 220 4.93 -8.67 4.07
C ILE A 220 6.38 -8.35 3.76
N VAL A 221 7.04 -9.21 2.99
CA VAL A 221 8.48 -9.10 2.71
C VAL A 221 8.80 -9.37 1.25
N LYS A 222 9.85 -8.75 0.73
CA LYS A 222 10.47 -9.09 -0.56
C LYS A 222 11.87 -9.64 -0.31
N VAL A 223 12.30 -10.59 -1.14
CA VAL A 223 13.67 -11.10 -1.12
C VAL A 223 14.38 -10.59 -2.37
N VAL A 224 15.41 -9.78 -2.20
CA VAL A 224 16.15 -9.13 -3.29
C VAL A 224 17.64 -9.28 -3.02
N ASP A 225 18.38 -9.77 -4.03
CA ASP A 225 19.83 -9.99 -3.95
C ASP A 225 20.28 -10.74 -2.68
N GLY A 226 19.51 -11.74 -2.27
CA GLY A 226 19.80 -12.54 -1.07
C GLY A 226 19.55 -11.82 0.26
N SER A 227 18.80 -10.71 0.26
CA SER A 227 18.38 -9.99 1.47
C SER A 227 16.86 -9.88 1.55
N GLU A 228 16.29 -10.11 2.75
CA GLU A 228 14.88 -9.88 3.02
C GLU A 228 14.63 -8.42 3.43
N VAL A 229 13.64 -7.79 2.82
CA VAL A 229 13.15 -6.46 3.17
C VAL A 229 11.69 -6.54 3.60
N MET A 230 11.40 -6.09 4.81
CA MET A 230 10.03 -5.98 5.31
C MET A 230 9.35 -4.74 4.73
N LEU A 231 8.28 -4.94 3.98
CA LEU A 231 7.47 -3.88 3.39
C LEU A 231 6.37 -3.41 4.34
N ALA A 232 5.78 -4.32 5.11
CA ALA A 232 4.72 -4.01 6.07
C ALA A 232 4.59 -5.08 7.16
N LEU A 233 4.08 -4.68 8.32
CA LEU A 233 3.57 -5.58 9.36
C LEU A 233 2.06 -5.34 9.51
N LEU A 234 1.28 -6.35 9.16
CA LEU A 234 -0.17 -6.32 9.15
C LEU A 234 -0.73 -6.91 10.45
N LYS A 235 -1.79 -6.29 10.96
CA LYS A 235 -2.47 -6.65 12.21
C LYS A 235 -3.94 -6.95 11.94
N LYS A 236 -4.67 -7.32 12.99
CA LYS A 236 -6.12 -7.58 12.95
C LYS A 236 -6.87 -6.47 12.18
N GLY A 237 -7.66 -6.88 11.19
CA GLY A 237 -8.44 -6.01 10.32
C GLY A 237 -7.77 -5.69 8.98
N ASP A 238 -6.44 -5.84 8.89
CA ASP A 238 -5.71 -5.56 7.66
C ASP A 238 -6.00 -6.61 6.59
N ILE A 239 -5.92 -6.16 5.33
CA ILE A 239 -6.15 -6.97 4.14
C ILE A 239 -4.89 -7.05 3.31
N PHE A 240 -4.61 -8.24 2.80
CA PHE A 240 -3.49 -8.49 1.92
C PHE A 240 -3.76 -9.60 0.91
N GLY A 241 -2.94 -9.63 -0.14
CA GLY A 241 -3.12 -10.56 -1.27
C GLY A 241 -4.24 -10.14 -2.23
N GLU A 242 -4.88 -9.00 -1.99
CA GLU A 242 -5.87 -8.37 -2.85
C GLU A 242 -5.34 -8.12 -4.26
N MET A 243 -4.05 -7.76 -4.40
CA MET A 243 -3.48 -7.35 -5.67
C MET A 243 -3.45 -8.49 -6.69
N ALA A 244 -3.10 -9.70 -6.25
CA ALA A 244 -3.10 -10.88 -7.11
C ALA A 244 -4.53 -11.27 -7.52
N LEU A 245 -5.46 -11.22 -6.56
CA LEU A 245 -6.87 -11.50 -6.80
C LEU A 245 -7.49 -10.49 -7.79
N LEU A 246 -7.22 -9.19 -7.62
CA LEU A 246 -7.89 -8.13 -8.36
C LEU A 246 -7.28 -7.90 -9.75
N ASP A 247 -5.96 -7.97 -9.87
CA ASP A 247 -5.22 -7.70 -11.12
C ASP A 247 -4.85 -8.98 -11.91
N ASN A 248 -5.17 -10.16 -11.38
CA ASN A 248 -4.87 -11.45 -12.01
C ASN A 248 -3.39 -11.60 -12.43
N ARG A 249 -2.49 -11.16 -11.54
CA ARG A 249 -1.04 -11.27 -11.67
C ARG A 249 -0.47 -12.01 -10.46
N PRO A 250 0.77 -12.53 -10.55
CA PRO A 250 1.42 -13.19 -9.41
C PRO A 250 1.48 -12.32 -8.15
N ARG A 251 1.71 -12.96 -7.00
CA ARG A 251 1.93 -12.27 -5.73
C ARG A 251 3.13 -11.33 -5.86
N SER A 252 2.94 -10.07 -5.48
CA SER A 252 3.96 -9.02 -5.54
C SER A 252 4.96 -9.05 -4.39
N ALA A 253 4.74 -9.87 -3.37
CA ALA A 253 5.60 -10.01 -2.19
C ALA A 253 5.30 -11.34 -1.49
N CYS A 254 6.18 -11.77 -0.58
CA CYS A 254 5.93 -12.87 0.33
C CYS A 254 5.06 -12.39 1.51
N ALA A 255 4.21 -13.25 2.04
CA ALA A 255 3.48 -13.05 3.29
C ALA A 255 3.82 -14.19 4.26
N ILE A 256 4.34 -13.84 5.43
CA ILE A 256 4.78 -14.78 6.47
C ILE A 256 4.10 -14.40 7.79
N ALA A 257 3.57 -15.39 8.49
CA ALA A 257 3.04 -15.17 9.83
C ALA A 257 4.14 -14.66 10.77
N HIS A 258 3.97 -13.45 11.31
CA HIS A 258 4.93 -12.86 12.24
C HIS A 258 4.64 -13.30 13.68
N ASP A 259 3.36 -13.46 14.02
CA ASP A 259 2.87 -14.18 15.20
C ASP A 259 1.95 -15.32 14.76
N ASP A 260 1.58 -16.20 15.67
CA ASP A 260 0.44 -17.11 15.47
C ASP A 260 -0.79 -16.30 15.03
N CYS A 261 -1.33 -16.61 13.86
CA CYS A 261 -2.38 -15.80 13.26
C CYS A 261 -3.52 -16.65 12.68
N THR A 262 -4.72 -16.06 12.68
CA THR A 262 -5.89 -16.62 12.02
C THR A 262 -6.31 -15.67 10.91
N LEU A 263 -6.48 -16.22 9.71
CA LEU A 263 -6.80 -15.49 8.50
C LEU A 263 -8.15 -15.93 7.95
N MET A 264 -8.98 -14.96 7.58
CA MET A 264 -10.15 -15.20 6.75
C MET A 264 -9.73 -15.17 5.28
N VAL A 265 -10.13 -16.17 4.50
CA VAL A 265 -9.79 -16.32 3.08
C VAL A 265 -10.97 -15.92 2.22
N ILE A 266 -10.73 -15.03 1.26
CA ILE A 266 -11.72 -14.57 0.29
C ILE A 266 -11.20 -14.88 -1.10
N ASN A 267 -11.82 -15.86 -1.75
CA ASN A 267 -11.55 -16.19 -3.15
C ASN A 267 -12.31 -15.24 -4.10
N ARG A 268 -12.05 -15.35 -5.41
CA ARG A 268 -12.70 -14.52 -6.44
C ARG A 268 -14.23 -14.61 -6.41
N THR A 269 -14.78 -15.80 -6.33
CA THR A 269 -16.24 -16.02 -6.32
C THR A 269 -16.90 -15.35 -5.12
N ASN A 270 -16.31 -15.51 -3.93
CA ASN A 270 -16.77 -14.89 -2.69
C ASN A 270 -16.65 -13.37 -2.76
N PHE A 271 -15.58 -12.86 -3.37
CA PHE A 271 -15.39 -11.43 -3.57
C PHE A 271 -16.46 -10.83 -4.51
N ASP A 272 -16.68 -11.45 -5.66
CA ASP A 272 -17.68 -10.99 -6.63
C ASP A 272 -19.11 -11.05 -6.05
N GLN A 273 -19.41 -12.09 -5.26
CA GLN A 273 -20.67 -12.19 -4.52
C GLN A 273 -20.79 -11.10 -3.44
N MET A 274 -19.71 -10.82 -2.71
CA MET A 274 -19.68 -9.75 -1.71
C MET A 274 -19.92 -8.37 -2.35
N VAL A 275 -19.40 -8.12 -3.55
CA VAL A 275 -19.62 -6.85 -4.26
C VAL A 275 -21.08 -6.63 -4.63
N SER A 276 -21.77 -7.69 -5.04
CA SER A 276 -23.19 -7.62 -5.41
C SER A 276 -24.15 -7.63 -4.22
N THR A 277 -23.82 -8.35 -3.15
CA THR A 277 -24.74 -8.58 -2.02
C THR A 277 -24.47 -7.70 -0.80
N GLN A 278 -23.26 -7.15 -0.67
CA GLN A 278 -22.81 -6.40 0.51
C GLN A 278 -22.09 -5.10 0.10
N PRO A 279 -22.77 -4.14 -0.54
CA PRO A 279 -22.16 -2.90 -1.02
C PRO A 279 -21.52 -2.06 0.10
N GLN A 280 -22.04 -2.15 1.32
CA GLN A 280 -21.44 -1.50 2.50
C GLN A 280 -20.07 -2.06 2.86
N LEU A 281 -19.89 -3.39 2.70
CA LEU A 281 -18.60 -4.01 2.96
C LEU A 281 -17.59 -3.60 1.90
N VAL A 282 -17.99 -3.55 0.62
CA VAL A 282 -17.12 -3.05 -0.45
C VAL A 282 -16.78 -1.58 -0.28
N ALA A 283 -17.71 -0.74 0.17
CA ALA A 283 -17.40 0.65 0.50
C ALA A 283 -16.31 0.77 1.58
N ARG A 284 -16.36 -0.09 2.60
CA ARG A 284 -15.30 -0.16 3.62
C ARG A 284 -13.97 -0.64 3.04
N LEU A 285 -13.99 -1.69 2.21
CA LEU A 285 -12.79 -2.20 1.51
C LEU A 285 -12.13 -1.11 0.66
N THR A 286 -12.91 -0.40 -0.16
CA THR A 286 -12.41 0.72 -0.97
C THR A 286 -11.80 1.80 -0.10
N SER A 287 -12.39 2.09 1.07
CA SER A 287 -11.84 3.07 2.02
C SER A 287 -10.51 2.62 2.62
N MET A 288 -10.34 1.33 2.90
CA MET A 288 -9.06 0.80 3.38
C MET A 288 -7.99 0.79 2.29
N PHE A 289 -8.35 0.45 1.05
CA PHE A 289 -7.42 0.55 -0.08
C PHE A 289 -7.04 1.99 -0.40
N ALA A 290 -7.98 2.92 -0.32
CA ALA A 290 -7.71 4.36 -0.46
C ALA A 290 -6.75 4.87 0.63
N GLU A 291 -6.98 4.49 1.89
CA GLU A 291 -6.07 4.80 3.01
C GLU A 291 -4.65 4.29 2.72
N ARG A 292 -4.54 3.04 2.30
CA ARG A 292 -3.26 2.41 2.00
C ARG A 292 -2.55 3.13 0.86
N LEU A 293 -3.24 3.40 -0.26
CA LEU A 293 -2.69 4.17 -1.37
C LEU A 293 -2.21 5.55 -0.95
N TRP A 294 -3.05 6.29 -0.20
CA TRP A 294 -2.67 7.61 0.30
C TRP A 294 -1.38 7.56 1.12
N SER A 295 -1.27 6.59 2.03
CA SER A 295 -0.07 6.41 2.84
C SER A 295 1.16 6.05 2.00
N MET A 296 1.00 5.24 0.96
CA MET A 296 2.09 4.85 0.06
C MET A 296 2.58 6.03 -0.79
N TYR A 297 1.66 6.87 -1.30
CA TYR A 297 2.02 8.13 -1.97
C TYR A 297 2.82 9.05 -1.04
N ARG A 298 2.40 9.19 0.23
CA ARG A 298 3.12 10.00 1.23
C ARG A 298 4.50 9.43 1.55
N GLN A 299 4.63 8.11 1.71
CA GLN A 299 5.93 7.46 1.93
C GLN A 299 6.88 7.66 0.74
N LEU A 300 6.36 7.57 -0.48
CA LEU A 300 7.17 7.76 -1.67
C LEU A 300 7.59 9.23 -1.86
N ALA A 301 6.72 10.19 -1.53
CA ALA A 301 7.13 11.60 -1.48
C ALA A 301 8.17 11.86 -0.37
N ASN A 302 8.08 11.16 0.76
CA ASN A 302 9.05 11.25 1.85
C ASN A 302 10.46 10.81 1.43
N THR A 303 10.60 9.84 0.52
CA THR A 303 11.93 9.38 0.07
C THR A 303 12.71 10.43 -0.69
N GLU A 304 12.03 11.42 -1.28
CA GLU A 304 12.68 12.53 -1.99
C GLU A 304 13.25 13.60 -1.04
N LEU A 305 12.80 13.64 0.23
CA LEU A 305 13.31 14.60 1.22
C LEU A 305 14.74 14.24 1.62
N ARG A 306 15.68 15.14 1.28
CA ARG A 306 17.12 14.95 1.53
C ARG A 306 17.53 15.26 2.97
N ASN A 307 16.86 16.23 3.60
CA ASN A 307 17.17 16.63 4.97
C ASN A 307 16.58 15.62 5.96
N PRO A 308 17.39 14.94 6.80
CA PRO A 308 16.90 13.94 7.74
C PRO A 308 15.80 14.48 8.66
N ARG A 309 15.95 15.72 9.17
CA ARG A 309 14.95 16.36 10.04
C ARG A 309 13.60 16.50 9.34
N GLU A 310 13.60 17.05 8.13
CA GLU A 310 12.37 17.26 7.34
C GLU A 310 11.70 15.94 7.02
N LYS A 311 12.50 14.92 6.68
CA LYS A 311 12.04 13.56 6.42
C LYS A 311 11.35 12.95 7.65
N MET A 312 11.93 13.10 8.83
CA MET A 312 11.35 12.61 10.08
C MET A 312 10.09 13.38 10.48
N VAL A 313 10.05 14.70 10.31
CA VAL A 313 8.85 15.52 10.58
C VAL A 313 7.71 15.10 9.65
N ASP A 314 7.98 14.90 8.36
CA ASP A 314 6.99 14.43 7.40
C ASP A 314 6.50 13.00 7.70
N MET A 315 7.39 12.11 8.11
CA MET A 315 7.03 10.74 8.52
C MET A 315 6.18 10.74 9.79
N LEU A 316 6.52 11.57 10.77
CA LEU A 316 5.72 11.73 12.00
C LEU A 316 4.33 12.26 11.68
N ALA A 317 4.22 13.29 10.82
CA ALA A 317 2.94 13.82 10.35
C ALA A 317 2.09 12.73 9.69
N LEU A 318 2.70 11.91 8.83
CA LEU A 318 2.03 10.76 8.21
C LEU A 318 1.47 9.77 9.25
N GLN A 319 2.24 9.42 10.29
CA GLN A 319 1.75 8.51 11.33
C GLN A 319 0.60 9.11 12.14
N VAL A 320 0.64 10.42 12.41
CA VAL A 320 -0.44 11.13 13.11
C VAL A 320 -1.72 11.14 12.26
N GLU A 321 -1.61 11.47 10.97
CA GLU A 321 -2.75 11.47 10.02
C GLU A 321 -3.40 10.07 9.94
N LYS A 322 -2.59 8.99 9.90
CA LYS A 322 -3.08 7.59 9.90
C LYS A 322 -3.83 7.19 11.17
N SER A 323 -3.56 7.82 12.31
CA SER A 323 -4.19 7.45 13.59
C SER A 323 -5.70 7.68 13.62
N ARG A 324 -6.24 8.45 12.66
CA ARG A 324 -7.67 8.84 12.51
C ARG A 324 -8.28 9.51 13.74
N GLN A 325 -7.48 9.89 14.72
CA GLN A 325 -7.92 10.74 15.81
C GLN A 325 -8.06 12.16 15.26
N GLN A 326 -9.20 12.81 15.49
CA GLN A 326 -9.34 14.22 15.12
C GLN A 326 -8.49 15.03 16.11
N PRO A 327 -7.41 15.70 15.65
CA PRO A 327 -6.60 16.51 16.53
C PRO A 327 -7.47 17.63 17.10
N VAL A 328 -7.55 17.70 18.43
CA VAL A 328 -8.25 18.78 19.11
C VAL A 328 -7.29 19.96 19.18
N LYS A 329 -7.71 21.11 18.63
CA LYS A 329 -6.88 22.31 18.60
C LYS A 329 -6.39 22.69 20.00
N GLY A 330 -5.08 22.84 20.15
CA GLY A 330 -4.44 23.20 21.42
C GLY A 330 -4.26 22.05 22.42
N VAL A 331 -4.63 20.82 22.06
CA VAL A 331 -4.38 19.63 22.87
C VAL A 331 -3.19 18.86 22.30
N PRO A 332 -2.11 18.66 23.08
CA PRO A 332 -0.99 17.85 22.64
C PRO A 332 -1.43 16.42 22.33
N PHE A 333 -0.94 15.89 21.21
CA PHE A 333 -1.23 14.54 20.75
C PHE A 333 -0.09 13.60 21.13
N GLU A 334 -0.36 12.61 21.98
CA GLU A 334 0.62 11.57 22.31
C GLU A 334 0.55 10.45 21.28
N THR A 335 1.66 10.19 20.61
CA THR A 335 1.78 9.12 19.62
C THR A 335 2.22 7.81 20.28
N ASP A 336 2.02 6.68 19.60
CA ASP A 336 2.59 5.38 20.02
C ASP A 336 4.03 5.18 19.53
N PHE A 337 4.64 6.19 18.91
CA PHE A 337 5.96 6.09 18.30
C PHE A 337 7.05 6.73 19.16
N THR A 338 8.20 6.08 19.19
CA THR A 338 9.45 6.65 19.69
C THR A 338 10.19 7.36 18.56
N ILE A 339 11.22 8.14 18.89
CA ILE A 339 12.10 8.75 17.90
C ILE A 339 12.84 7.68 17.08
N THR A 340 13.26 6.59 17.73
CA THR A 340 13.89 5.45 17.07
C THR A 340 12.96 4.81 16.04
N ASP A 341 11.66 4.69 16.34
CA ASP A 341 10.70 4.16 15.37
C ASP A 341 10.60 5.05 14.14
N ILE A 342 10.53 6.38 14.31
CA ILE A 342 10.48 7.33 13.19
C ILE A 342 11.76 7.30 12.35
N ILE A 343 12.93 7.22 12.98
CA ILE A 343 14.22 7.07 12.30
C ILE A 343 14.24 5.80 11.43
N ASN A 344 13.78 4.67 11.99
CA ASN A 344 13.71 3.40 11.29
C ASN A 344 12.73 3.47 10.10
N LEU A 345 11.56 4.10 10.29
CA LEU A 345 10.58 4.31 9.23
C LEU A 345 11.08 5.21 8.10
N CYS A 346 12.00 6.14 8.40
CA CYS A 346 12.64 7.01 7.41
C CYS A 346 13.80 6.32 6.67
N GLY A 347 14.25 5.14 7.13
CA GLY A 347 15.42 4.45 6.59
C GLY A 347 16.72 5.25 6.76
N ILE A 348 16.87 5.97 7.87
CA ILE A 348 18.07 6.79 8.11
C ILE A 348 19.29 5.87 8.34
N PRO A 349 20.41 6.09 7.63
CA PRO A 349 21.63 5.29 7.79
C PRO A 349 22.16 5.27 9.23
N SER A 350 22.70 4.14 9.68
CA SER A 350 23.17 3.95 11.06
C SER A 350 24.19 4.98 11.54
N ASN A 351 25.01 5.52 10.63
CA ASN A 351 25.99 6.57 10.93
C ASN A 351 25.35 7.96 11.17
N GLU A 352 24.10 8.17 10.77
CA GLU A 352 23.38 9.44 10.91
C GLU A 352 22.34 9.42 12.04
N VAL A 353 22.00 8.24 12.58
CA VAL A 353 20.95 8.03 13.60
C VAL A 353 21.07 9.00 14.78
N ARG A 354 22.28 9.17 15.34
CA ARG A 354 22.48 10.05 16.51
C ARG A 354 22.17 11.52 16.18
N THR A 355 22.65 11.97 15.02
CA THR A 355 22.43 13.36 14.56
C THR A 355 20.96 13.59 14.25
N ALA A 356 20.32 12.64 13.57
CA ALA A 356 18.89 12.68 13.26
C ALA A 356 18.04 12.72 14.55
N ALA A 357 18.31 11.84 15.52
CA ALA A 357 17.59 11.84 16.79
C ALA A 357 17.64 13.22 17.47
N TRP A 358 18.85 13.80 17.57
CA TRP A 358 19.03 15.13 18.17
C TRP A 358 18.29 16.23 17.40
N GLN A 359 18.27 16.18 16.07
CA GLN A 359 17.55 17.14 15.23
C GLN A 359 16.03 17.07 15.44
N LEU A 360 15.47 15.86 15.60
CA LEU A 360 14.04 15.68 15.85
C LEU A 360 13.65 16.07 17.28
N GLU A 361 14.48 15.74 18.29
CA GLU A 361 14.27 16.16 19.69
C GLU A 361 14.30 17.68 19.84
N SER A 362 15.13 18.36 19.03
CA SER A 362 15.26 19.82 19.03
C SER A 362 14.15 20.52 18.23
N ASP A 363 13.26 19.78 17.57
CA ASP A 363 12.14 20.35 16.83
C ASP A 363 11.09 20.94 17.77
N GLN A 364 10.64 22.16 17.50
CA GLN A 364 9.62 22.82 18.31
C GLN A 364 8.27 22.06 18.34
N ASN A 365 7.97 21.32 17.26
CA ASN A 365 6.74 20.55 17.09
C ASN A 365 6.84 19.14 17.68
N VAL A 366 7.94 18.82 18.35
CA VAL A 366 8.19 17.51 18.96
C VAL A 366 8.56 17.69 20.43
N LYS A 367 7.90 16.93 21.29
CA LYS A 367 8.28 16.72 22.69
C LYS A 367 8.37 15.22 22.95
N VAL A 368 9.16 14.82 23.94
CA VAL A 368 9.26 13.42 24.36
C VAL A 368 8.76 13.29 25.78
N LYS A 369 7.81 12.38 26.00
CA LYS A 369 7.27 12.06 27.33
C LYS A 369 7.20 10.54 27.48
N ALA A 370 7.82 10.01 28.53
CA ALA A 370 7.89 8.56 28.77
C ALA A 370 8.37 7.73 27.56
N GLY A 371 9.32 8.27 26.78
CA GLY A 371 9.87 7.63 25.59
C GLY A 371 9.03 7.77 24.31
N LYS A 372 7.80 8.27 24.40
CA LYS A 372 6.91 8.51 23.26
C LYS A 372 6.97 9.95 22.77
N ILE A 373 6.74 10.14 21.49
CA ILE A 373 6.62 11.47 20.88
C ILE A 373 5.25 12.07 21.22
N VAL A 374 5.28 13.30 21.71
CA VAL A 374 4.12 14.16 21.93
C VAL A 374 4.21 15.34 20.97
N VAL A 375 3.17 15.53 20.16
CA VAL A 375 3.05 16.62 19.18
C VAL A 375 2.22 17.74 19.81
N PRO A 376 2.80 18.92 20.13
CA PRO A 376 2.08 20.01 20.78
C PRO A 376 0.96 20.60 19.92
N ASP A 377 1.22 20.74 18.61
CA ASP A 377 0.27 21.25 17.62
C ASP A 377 0.32 20.37 16.36
N VAL A 378 -0.70 19.54 16.18
CA VAL A 378 -0.82 18.64 15.04
C VAL A 378 -1.06 19.40 13.74
N GLU A 379 -1.80 20.52 13.79
CA GLU A 379 -2.10 21.30 12.59
C GLU A 379 -0.81 21.94 12.05
N GLU A 380 0.03 22.47 12.93
CA GLU A 380 1.33 23.04 12.56
C GLU A 380 2.31 21.98 12.06
N LEU A 381 2.37 20.81 12.70
CA LEU A 381 3.18 19.68 12.22
C LEU A 381 2.81 19.28 10.79
N ILE A 382 1.51 19.13 10.50
CA ILE A 382 1.03 18.73 9.16
C ILE A 382 1.32 19.83 8.13
N LYS A 383 1.14 21.11 8.48
CA LYS A 383 1.48 22.25 7.61
C LYS A 383 2.98 22.30 7.29
N GLN A 384 3.82 22.12 8.30
CA GLN A 384 5.27 22.12 8.15
C GLN A 384 5.74 20.97 7.26
N ALA A 385 5.21 19.76 7.48
CA ALA A 385 5.46 18.61 6.60
C ALA A 385 5.06 18.88 5.15
N ALA A 386 3.87 19.48 4.93
CA ALA A 386 3.41 19.85 3.59
C ALA A 386 4.31 20.91 2.92
N PHE A 387 4.84 21.85 3.70
CA PHE A 387 5.80 22.83 3.21
C PHE A 387 7.11 22.17 2.74
N TYR A 388 7.66 21.23 3.52
CA TYR A 388 8.88 20.51 3.14
C TYR A 388 8.75 19.77 1.82
N ARG A 389 7.63 19.06 1.61
CA ARG A 389 7.36 18.38 0.34
C ARG A 389 7.35 19.37 -0.84
N LYS A 390 6.65 20.50 -0.71
CA LYS A 390 6.56 21.52 -1.77
C LYS A 390 7.89 22.23 -2.08
N GLN A 391 8.71 22.48 -1.06
CA GLN A 391 10.01 23.13 -1.26
C GLN A 391 10.94 22.25 -2.08
N ASN A 392 10.97 20.95 -1.79
CA ASN A 392 11.82 20.00 -2.49
C ASN A 392 11.46 19.87 -3.99
N SER A 393 10.16 19.89 -4.32
CA SER A 393 9.68 19.86 -5.71
C SER A 393 10.11 21.05 -6.56
N LYS A 394 10.32 22.23 -5.95
CA LYS A 394 10.77 23.43 -6.68
C LYS A 394 12.25 23.34 -7.06
N HIS A 395 13.08 22.82 -6.16
CA HIS A 395 14.52 22.67 -6.41
C HIS A 395 14.83 21.59 -7.46
N ALA A 396 13.97 20.58 -7.63
CA ALA A 396 14.11 19.57 -8.68
C ALA A 396 13.83 20.11 -10.10
N ASN A 397 12.98 21.13 -10.23
CA ASN A 397 12.63 21.75 -11.53
C ASN A 397 13.63 22.83 -11.99
N GLU A 398 14.60 23.20 -11.15
CA GLU A 398 15.63 24.22 -11.45
C GLU A 398 17.01 23.61 -11.78
N GLN A 399 17.14 22.28 -11.74
CA GLN A 399 18.33 21.51 -12.12
C GLN A 399 18.05 20.71 -13.39
#